data_AF-A0A1B6JL89-F1
#
_entry.id   AF-A0A1B6JL89-F1
#
_cell.length_a   1.000
_cell.length_b   1.000
_cell.length_c   1.000
_cell.angle_alpha   90.00
_cell.angle_beta   90.00
_cell.angle_gamma   90.00
#
_symmetry.space_group_name_H-M   'P 1'
#
loop_
_entity.id
_entity.type
_entity.pdbx_description
1 polymer ?
#
loop_
_entity_poly.entity_id
_entity_poly.type
_entity_poly.pdbx_seq_one_letter_code
_entity_poly.pdbx_strand_id
1 'polypeptide(L)'
;ILKYVLEQTKFTPELIMRGTKVILMELDNVRFIDSLNYFPMALSALNKAFDLPPEKKKGYFPHLFNTLANQNYVGPIPPKEYYCPESMFEKSYTDFENWHNDQVNKNVVFDFQKELIEYCISDVEILAQACIKFRAMFLEECNVDPFME
;
A
#
# COMPACT_ATOMS: atom_id res chain seq x y z
N ILE A 1 -6.26 5.64 13.12
CA ILE A 1 -7.74 5.71 13.14
C ILE A 1 -8.29 5.32 14.51
N LEU A 2 -8.14 4.07 14.97
CA LEU A 2 -8.69 3.61 16.26
C LEU A 2 -8.38 4.54 17.45
N LYS A 3 -7.11 4.94 17.63
CA LYS A 3 -6.70 5.90 18.67
C LYS A 3 -7.50 7.21 18.61
N TYR A 4 -7.65 7.77 17.42
CA TYR A 4 -8.41 9.00 17.21
C TYR A 4 -9.88 8.83 17.58
N VAL A 5 -10.50 7.70 17.21
CA VAL A 5 -11.90 7.39 17.57
C VAL A 5 -12.06 7.36 19.10
N LEU A 6 -11.18 6.63 19.80
CA LEU A 6 -11.26 6.47 21.25
C LEU A 6 -10.98 7.75 22.04
N GLU A 7 -10.04 8.58 21.58
CA GLU A 7 -9.59 9.77 22.33
C GLU A 7 -10.32 11.05 21.94
N GLN A 8 -10.78 11.17 20.69
CA GLN A 8 -11.25 12.43 20.11
C GLN A 8 -12.73 12.40 19.72
N THR A 9 -13.41 11.26 19.87
CA THR A 9 -14.82 11.12 19.50
C THR A 9 -15.63 10.47 20.62
N LYS A 10 -16.96 10.50 20.49
CA LYS A 10 -17.88 9.82 21.42
C LYS A 10 -18.27 8.41 20.93
N PHE A 11 -17.77 7.99 19.78
CA PHE A 11 -18.12 6.71 19.22
C PHE A 11 -17.41 5.58 19.95
N THR A 12 -18.10 4.46 20.11
CA THR A 12 -17.54 3.24 20.70
C THR A 12 -17.44 2.20 19.59
N PRO A 13 -16.23 1.93 19.04
CA PRO A 13 -16.08 0.94 17.99
C PRO A 13 -16.26 -0.48 18.54
N GLU A 14 -16.87 -1.35 17.75
CA GLU A 14 -16.84 -2.79 17.99
C GLU A 14 -15.57 -3.36 17.35
N LEU A 15 -14.83 -4.21 18.08
CA LEU A 15 -13.52 -4.70 17.66
C LEU A 15 -13.46 -6.23 17.69
N ILE A 16 -12.98 -6.82 16.60
CA ILE A 16 -12.52 -8.21 16.56
C ILE A 16 -11.00 -8.20 16.52
N MET A 17 -10.38 -8.84 17.51
CA MET A 17 -8.93 -8.82 17.73
C MET A 17 -8.34 -10.22 17.62
N ARG A 18 -7.09 -10.32 17.16
CA ARG A 18 -6.25 -11.53 17.28
C ARG A 18 -4.96 -11.16 17.99
N GLY A 19 -4.90 -11.42 19.29
CA GLY A 19 -3.83 -10.91 20.14
C GLY A 19 -3.82 -9.37 20.12
N THR A 20 -2.72 -8.76 19.70
CA THR A 20 -2.58 -7.29 19.58
C THR A 20 -3.00 -6.73 18.22
N LYS A 21 -3.42 -7.57 17.28
CA LYS A 21 -3.83 -7.14 15.94
C LYS A 21 -5.34 -6.92 15.88
N VAL A 22 -5.74 -5.75 15.37
CA VAL A 22 -7.15 -5.47 15.01
C VAL A 22 -7.43 -6.17 13.68
N ILE A 23 -8.38 -7.08 13.67
CA ILE A 23 -8.79 -7.81 12.45
C ILE A 23 -9.94 -7.08 11.76
N LEU A 24 -10.89 -6.63 12.56
CA LEU A 24 -12.05 -5.87 12.12
C LEU A 24 -12.41 -4.83 13.18
N MET A 25 -12.77 -3.65 12.71
CA MET A 25 -13.32 -2.57 13.51
C MET A 25 -14.59 -2.07 12.86
N GLU A 26 -15.69 -2.07 13.59
CA GLU A 26 -16.96 -1.48 13.16
C GLU A 26 -17.22 -0.20 13.93
N LEU A 27 -17.68 0.81 13.19
CA LEU A 27 -18.01 2.13 13.70
C LEU A 27 -19.28 2.61 13.01
N ASP A 28 -20.41 2.52 13.71
CA ASP A 28 -21.73 2.81 13.15
C ASP A 28 -21.98 2.00 11.86
N ASN A 29 -22.10 2.65 10.70
CA ASN A 29 -22.33 2.00 9.41
C ASN A 29 -21.04 1.76 8.59
N VAL A 30 -19.85 1.88 9.21
CA VAL A 30 -18.56 1.70 8.54
C VAL A 30 -17.79 0.53 9.15
N ARG A 31 -17.32 -0.37 8.30
CA ARG A 31 -16.47 -1.51 8.67
C ARG A 31 -15.07 -1.32 8.11
N PHE A 32 -14.07 -1.44 8.98
CA PHE A 32 -12.66 -1.46 8.63
C PHE A 32 -12.14 -2.88 8.78
N ILE A 33 -11.58 -3.42 7.70
CA ILE A 33 -11.08 -4.80 7.65
C ILE A 33 -9.59 -4.77 7.30
N ASP A 34 -8.77 -5.54 8.02
CA ASP A 34 -7.36 -5.69 7.68
C ASP A 34 -7.19 -6.70 6.53
N SER A 35 -6.87 -6.18 5.35
CA SER A 35 -6.70 -6.96 4.11
C SER A 35 -5.58 -8.00 4.21
N LEU A 36 -4.60 -7.85 5.11
CA LEU A 36 -3.54 -8.85 5.29
C LEU A 36 -4.05 -10.19 5.84
N ASN A 37 -5.23 -10.22 6.45
CA ASN A 37 -5.86 -11.47 6.87
C ASN A 37 -6.39 -12.29 5.69
N TYR A 38 -6.70 -11.63 4.57
CA TYR A 38 -7.17 -12.25 3.34
C TYR A 38 -6.03 -12.48 2.35
N PHE A 39 -5.08 -11.53 2.31
CA PHE A 39 -3.93 -11.56 1.42
C PHE A 39 -2.63 -11.52 2.23
N PRO A 40 -2.13 -12.67 2.72
CA PRO A 40 -0.91 -12.75 3.52
C PRO A 40 0.35 -12.63 2.63
N MET A 41 0.41 -11.60 1.80
CA MET A 41 1.49 -11.34 0.84
C MET A 41 1.68 -9.84 0.61
N ALA A 42 2.80 -9.47 0.01
CA ALA A 42 3.08 -8.08 -0.37
C ALA A 42 2.11 -7.59 -1.45
N LEU A 43 1.80 -6.29 -1.43
CA LEU A 43 0.89 -5.67 -2.40
C LEU A 43 1.32 -5.89 -3.85
N SER A 44 2.62 -5.76 -4.12
CA SER A 44 3.22 -6.00 -5.45
C SER A 44 3.06 -7.45 -5.96
N ALA A 45 2.81 -8.41 -5.07
CA ALA A 45 2.54 -9.80 -5.46
C ALA A 45 1.09 -10.03 -5.90
N LEU A 46 0.15 -9.14 -5.52
CA LEU A 46 -1.28 -9.30 -5.83
C LEU A 46 -1.55 -9.25 -7.33
N ASN A 47 -0.84 -8.38 -8.06
CA ASN A 47 -1.02 -8.27 -9.51
C ASN A 47 -0.79 -9.60 -10.22
N LYS A 48 0.24 -10.35 -9.80
CA LYS A 48 0.50 -11.69 -10.32
C LYS A 48 -0.46 -12.74 -9.76
N ALA A 49 -0.83 -12.65 -8.49
CA ALA A 49 -1.69 -13.64 -7.84
C ALA A 49 -3.12 -13.66 -8.39
N PHE A 50 -3.63 -12.50 -8.81
CA PHE A 50 -5.00 -12.32 -9.31
C PHE A 50 -5.10 -12.02 -10.81
N ASP A 51 -3.98 -12.15 -11.54
CA ASP A 51 -3.85 -11.78 -12.96
C ASP A 51 -4.44 -10.39 -13.25
N LEU A 52 -4.10 -9.42 -12.40
CA LEU A 52 -4.59 -8.04 -12.52
C LEU A 52 -3.88 -7.32 -13.69
N PRO A 53 -4.51 -6.28 -14.25
CA PRO A 53 -3.86 -5.38 -15.19
C PRO A 53 -2.50 -4.89 -14.66
N PRO A 54 -1.51 -4.67 -15.54
CA PRO A 54 -0.20 -4.19 -15.12
C PRO A 54 -0.31 -2.86 -14.39
N GLU A 55 0.56 -2.67 -13.39
CA GLU A 55 0.62 -1.46 -12.59
C GLU A 55 0.78 -0.22 -13.47
N LYS A 56 0.01 0.83 -13.18
CA LYS A 56 0.10 2.11 -13.91
C LYS A 56 1.48 2.77 -13.75
N LYS A 57 2.15 2.54 -12.62
CA LYS A 57 3.46 3.12 -12.34
C LYS A 57 4.43 2.05 -11.85
N LYS A 58 5.42 1.73 -12.68
CA LYS A 58 6.57 0.91 -12.30
C LYS A 58 7.64 1.84 -11.71
N GLY A 59 7.93 1.70 -10.42
CA GLY A 59 8.95 2.52 -9.74
C GLY A 59 9.07 2.22 -8.26
N TYR A 60 9.97 2.95 -7.58
CA TYR A 60 10.21 2.81 -6.15
C TYR A 60 9.91 4.15 -5.46
N PHE A 61 9.32 4.10 -4.27
CA PHE A 61 9.04 5.29 -3.47
C PHE A 61 10.04 5.41 -2.32
N PRO A 62 10.60 6.61 -2.05
CA PRO A 62 11.58 6.79 -0.97
C PRO A 62 10.88 6.98 0.39
N HIS A 63 10.50 5.88 1.05
CA HIS A 63 9.71 5.91 2.28
C HIS A 63 10.34 6.76 3.40
N LEU A 64 11.67 6.72 3.56
CA LEU A 64 12.35 7.51 4.60
C LEU A 64 12.46 9.00 4.24
N PHE A 65 12.24 9.35 2.97
CA PHE A 65 12.24 10.75 2.52
C PHE A 65 10.93 11.46 2.85
N ASN A 66 9.86 10.71 3.18
CA ASN A 66 8.57 11.24 3.58
C ASN A 66 8.63 11.88 4.98
N THR A 67 9.12 13.11 5.02
CA THR A 67 9.21 13.93 6.22
C THR A 67 8.50 15.26 5.99
N LEU A 68 8.14 15.96 7.08
CA LEU A 68 7.54 17.30 7.00
C LEU A 68 8.44 18.30 6.27
N ALA A 69 9.77 18.18 6.42
CA ALA A 69 10.74 19.05 5.77
C ALA A 69 10.78 18.88 4.25
N ASN A 70 10.50 17.67 3.75
CA ASN A 70 10.60 17.32 2.33
C ASN A 70 9.27 17.43 1.57
N GLN A 71 8.17 17.84 2.22
CA GLN A 71 6.84 17.85 1.59
C GLN A 71 6.73 18.73 0.34
N ASN A 72 7.58 19.75 0.21
CA ASN A 72 7.60 20.64 -0.96
C ASN A 72 8.86 20.44 -1.82
N TYR A 73 9.55 19.31 -1.66
CA TYR A 73 10.78 19.03 -2.38
C TYR A 73 10.50 18.82 -3.87
N VAL A 74 11.20 19.59 -4.70
CA VAL A 74 11.28 19.41 -6.15
C VAL A 74 12.76 19.50 -6.53
N GLY A 75 13.33 18.42 -7.03
CA GLY A 75 14.77 18.36 -7.27
C GLY A 75 15.24 17.02 -7.84
N PRO A 76 16.53 16.71 -7.75
CA PRO A 76 17.06 15.40 -8.16
C PRO A 76 16.40 14.22 -7.42
N ILE A 77 16.52 13.03 -7.99
CA ILE A 77 16.10 11.78 -7.35
C ILE A 77 16.75 11.65 -5.96
N PRO A 78 15.99 11.33 -4.89
CA PRO A 78 16.55 11.14 -3.56
C PRO A 78 17.66 10.07 -3.50
N PRO A 79 18.63 10.19 -2.57
CA PRO A 79 19.65 9.17 -2.33
C PRO A 79 19.07 7.78 -2.07
N LYS A 80 19.84 6.72 -2.39
CA LYS A 80 19.40 5.32 -2.30
C LYS A 80 18.99 4.93 -0.89
N GLU A 81 19.66 5.49 0.12
CA GLU A 81 19.36 5.20 1.54
C GLU A 81 17.90 5.48 1.91
N TYR A 82 17.21 6.38 1.20
CA TYR A 82 15.83 6.74 1.52
C TYR A 82 14.78 5.71 1.06
N TYR A 83 15.18 4.69 0.30
CA TYR A 83 14.30 3.67 -0.27
C TYR A 83 14.31 2.34 0.52
N CYS A 84 14.94 2.30 1.70
CA CYS A 84 15.09 1.10 2.52
C CYS A 84 15.71 -0.11 1.77
N PRO A 85 16.85 0.06 1.07
CA PRO A 85 17.47 -1.01 0.29
C PRO A 85 17.78 -2.27 1.11
N GLU A 86 18.08 -2.12 2.40
CA GLU A 86 18.35 -3.21 3.35
C GLU A 86 17.18 -4.16 3.57
N SER A 87 15.95 -3.73 3.27
CA SER A 87 14.74 -4.53 3.37
C SER A 87 14.44 -5.34 2.09
N MET A 88 15.18 -5.08 1.01
CA MET A 88 14.95 -5.70 -0.29
C MET A 88 15.69 -7.05 -0.39
N PHE A 89 15.05 -8.03 -1.03
CA PHE A 89 15.74 -9.24 -1.47
C PHE A 89 16.77 -8.92 -2.57
N GLU A 90 17.83 -9.71 -2.69
CA GLU A 90 18.95 -9.49 -3.61
C GLU A 90 18.52 -9.21 -5.06
N LYS A 91 17.54 -9.97 -5.58
CA LYS A 91 16.99 -9.75 -6.92
C LYS A 91 16.29 -8.40 -7.03
N SER A 92 15.43 -8.06 -6.07
CA SER A 92 14.69 -6.79 -6.04
C SER A 92 15.62 -5.59 -5.86
N TYR A 93 16.70 -5.76 -5.09
CA TYR A 93 17.73 -4.73 -4.92
C TYR A 93 18.46 -4.44 -6.24
N THR A 94 18.78 -5.48 -7.03
CA THR A 94 19.44 -5.30 -8.33
C THR A 94 18.54 -4.50 -9.30
N ASP A 95 17.24 -4.84 -9.34
CA ASP A 95 16.26 -4.10 -10.16
C ASP A 95 16.13 -2.64 -9.70
N PHE A 96 16.10 -2.41 -8.39
CA PHE A 96 16.08 -1.08 -7.78
C PHE A 96 17.31 -0.26 -8.13
N GLU A 97 18.50 -0.84 -7.98
CA GLU A 97 19.76 -0.16 -8.24
C GLU A 97 19.87 0.28 -9.71
N ASN A 98 19.49 -0.60 -10.64
CA ASN A 98 19.45 -0.28 -12.06
C ASN A 98 18.46 0.86 -12.35
N TRP A 99 17.26 0.79 -11.79
CA TRP A 99 16.27 1.86 -11.92
C TRP A 99 16.79 3.19 -11.35
N HIS A 100 17.33 3.19 -10.13
CA HIS A 100 17.81 4.41 -9.46
C HIS A 100 18.94 5.08 -10.25
N ASN A 101 19.93 4.30 -10.66
CA ASN A 101 21.05 4.80 -11.48
C ASN A 101 20.54 5.40 -12.80
N ASP A 102 19.56 4.76 -13.45
CA ASP A 102 18.93 5.28 -14.67
C ASP A 102 18.21 6.61 -14.44
N GLN A 103 17.43 6.74 -13.36
CA GLN A 103 16.72 7.98 -13.04
C GLN A 103 17.69 9.13 -12.74
N VAL A 104 18.78 8.85 -12.01
CA VAL A 104 19.84 9.84 -11.72
C VAL A 104 20.56 10.24 -13.01
N ASN A 105 20.97 9.28 -13.84
CA ASN A 105 21.68 9.55 -15.10
C ASN A 105 20.85 10.37 -16.09
N LYS A 106 19.53 10.16 -16.10
CA LYS A 106 18.58 10.94 -16.90
C LYS A 106 18.26 12.32 -16.30
N ASN A 107 18.82 12.66 -15.14
CA ASN A 107 18.51 13.89 -14.40
C ASN A 107 16.99 14.08 -14.21
N VAL A 108 16.28 13.00 -13.87
CA VAL A 108 14.84 13.06 -13.61
C VAL A 108 14.59 14.00 -12.43
N VAL A 109 13.64 14.92 -12.62
CA VAL A 109 13.16 15.80 -11.54
C VAL A 109 12.10 15.05 -10.75
N PHE A 110 12.40 14.84 -9.48
CA PHE A 110 11.53 14.25 -8.49
C PHE A 110 10.72 15.36 -7.79
N ASP A 111 9.41 15.33 -7.99
CA ASP A 111 8.43 16.17 -7.29
C ASP A 111 7.77 15.32 -6.20
N PHE A 112 8.08 15.60 -4.93
CA PHE A 112 7.65 14.74 -3.83
C PHE A 112 6.13 14.61 -3.72
N GLN A 113 5.37 15.69 -3.89
CA GLN A 113 3.91 15.64 -3.72
C GLN A 113 3.26 14.85 -4.84
N LYS A 114 3.71 15.08 -6.07
CA LYS A 114 3.23 14.33 -7.23
C LYS A 114 3.54 12.85 -7.07
N GLU A 115 4.78 12.51 -6.72
CA GLU A 115 5.23 11.13 -6.57
C GLU A 115 4.49 10.42 -5.43
N LEU A 116 4.25 11.09 -4.30
CA LEU A 116 3.48 10.56 -3.17
C LEU A 116 2.03 10.26 -3.55
N ILE A 117 1.36 11.21 -4.22
CA ILE A 117 -0.03 11.04 -4.65
C ILE A 117 -0.13 9.87 -5.63
N GLU A 118 0.72 9.84 -6.65
CA GLU A 118 0.72 8.77 -7.65
C GLU A 118 1.01 7.40 -7.03
N TYR A 119 1.96 7.33 -6.09
CA TYR A 119 2.26 6.10 -5.35
C TYR A 119 1.05 5.61 -4.55
N CYS A 120 0.44 6.48 -3.75
CA CYS A 120 -0.72 6.12 -2.93
C CYS A 120 -1.93 5.71 -3.78
N ILE A 121 -2.18 6.39 -4.91
CA ILE A 121 -3.25 6.01 -5.84
C ILE A 121 -2.99 4.62 -6.40
N SER A 122 -1.77 4.36 -6.87
CA SER A 122 -1.40 3.05 -7.44
C SER A 122 -1.59 1.93 -6.41
N ASP A 123 -1.11 2.10 -5.18
CA ASP A 123 -1.23 1.09 -4.13
C ASP A 123 -2.70 0.79 -3.79
N VAL A 124 -3.53 1.83 -3.65
CA VAL A 124 -4.96 1.67 -3.37
C VAL A 124 -5.68 1.02 -4.54
N GLU A 125 -5.35 1.37 -5.79
CA GLU A 125 -5.94 0.76 -6.98
C GLU A 125 -5.62 -0.73 -7.09
N ILE A 126 -4.38 -1.14 -6.80
CA ILE A 126 -3.98 -2.56 -6.81
C ILE A 126 -4.78 -3.33 -5.75
N LEU A 127 -4.85 -2.81 -4.53
CA LEU A 127 -5.57 -3.47 -3.45
C LEU A 127 -7.07 -3.58 -3.76
N ALA A 128 -7.68 -2.50 -4.28
CA ALA A 128 -9.10 -2.48 -4.63
C ALA A 128 -9.42 -3.50 -5.72
N GLN A 129 -8.59 -3.59 -6.77
CA GLN A 129 -8.76 -4.57 -7.84
C GLN A 129 -8.64 -6.01 -7.31
N ALA A 130 -7.66 -6.27 -6.46
CA ALA A 130 -7.50 -7.58 -5.81
C ALA A 130 -8.73 -7.94 -4.96
N CYS A 131 -9.23 -7.01 -4.14
CA CYS A 131 -10.45 -7.20 -3.34
C CYS A 131 -11.66 -7.51 -4.22
N ILE A 132 -11.87 -6.77 -5.32
CA ILE A 132 -13.00 -7.00 -6.24
C ILE A 132 -12.91 -8.38 -6.87
N LYS A 133 -11.72 -8.76 -7.37
CA LYS A 133 -11.49 -10.08 -7.99
C LYS A 133 -11.70 -11.22 -7.00
N PHE A 134 -11.14 -11.08 -5.80
CA PHE A 134 -11.29 -12.05 -4.72
C PHE A 134 -12.76 -12.24 -4.31
N ARG A 135 -13.50 -11.14 -4.11
CA ARG A 135 -14.93 -11.17 -3.81
C ARG A 135 -15.74 -11.87 -4.90
N ALA A 136 -15.45 -11.56 -6.17
CA ALA A 136 -16.13 -12.19 -7.30
C ALA A 136 -15.92 -13.72 -7.32
N MET A 137 -14.68 -14.18 -7.12
CA MET A 137 -14.37 -15.62 -7.06
C MET A 137 -15.09 -16.32 -5.90
N PHE A 138 -15.14 -15.72 -4.71
CA PHE A 138 -15.84 -16.31 -3.56
C PHE A 138 -17.36 -16.37 -3.77
N LEU A 139 -17.95 -15.33 -4.37
CA LEU A 139 -19.37 -15.34 -4.70
C LEU A 139 -19.70 -16.40 -5.76
N GLU A 140 -18.84 -16.56 -6.77
CA GLU A 140 -19.03 -17.56 -7.84
C GLU A 140 -18.91 -19.00 -7.32
N GLU A 141 -17.88 -19.29 -6.53
CA GLU A 141 -17.55 -20.66 -6.11
C GLU A 141 -18.25 -21.09 -4.81
N CYS A 142 -18.52 -20.16 -3.90
CA CYS A 142 -19.02 -20.45 -2.56
C CYS A 142 -20.37 -19.78 -2.25
N ASN A 143 -20.85 -18.85 -3.10
CA ASN A 143 -22.05 -18.04 -2.84
C ASN A 143 -22.00 -17.30 -1.49
N VAL A 144 -20.79 -16.87 -1.11
CA VAL A 144 -20.47 -16.17 0.13
C VAL A 144 -19.72 -14.89 -0.21
N ASP A 145 -20.08 -13.79 0.46
CA ASP A 145 -19.32 -12.55 0.35
C ASP A 145 -18.26 -12.48 1.46
N PRO A 146 -16.96 -12.61 1.13
CA PRO A 146 -15.91 -12.75 2.13
C PRO A 146 -15.68 -11.50 2.98
N PHE A 147 -16.27 -10.35 2.61
CA PHE A 147 -16.14 -9.11 3.39
C PHE A 147 -17.39 -8.77 4.23
N MET A 148 -18.48 -9.52 4.03
CA MET A 148 -19.75 -9.31 4.71
C MET A 148 -20.06 -10.38 5.76
N GLU A 149 -19.34 -11.52 5.75
CA GLU A 149 -19.38 -12.49 6.86
C GLU A 149 -19.01 -11.89 8.22
#